data_AF-A0A4Y2CJD3-F1
#
_entry.id   AF-A0A4Y2CJD3-F1
#
_cell.length_a   1.000
_cell.length_b   1.000
_cell.length_c   1.000
_cell.angle_alpha   90.00
_cell.angle_beta   90.00
_cell.angle_gamma   90.00
#
_symmetry.space_group_name_H-M   'P 1'
#
loop_
_entity.id
_entity.type
_entity.pdbx_description
1 polymer ?
#
loop_
_entity_poly.entity_id
_entity_poly.type
_entity_poly.pdbx_seq_one_letter_code
_entity_poly.pdbx_strand_id
1 'polypeptide(L)'
;PGRDLLFSMPKRETPLKEPQNVLEESRLRLHAAAVPKSLPCREEEYSDVYSFVKDNLCLGTGGCMYISGVPGTGKTATVHEVMRNLEKEKNNGEIPCFTFVEVNGMWMTDPYKCYVHIFKVNYMHSLFILIYYV
;
A
#
# COMPACT_ATOMS: atom_id res chain seq x y z
N PRO A 1 25.00 -8.94 10.14
CA PRO A 1 24.24 -8.31 11.25
C PRO A 1 23.87 -6.86 10.89
N GLY A 2 22.58 -6.56 10.77
CA GLY A 2 22.07 -5.25 10.33
C GLY A 2 21.29 -5.33 9.02
N ARG A 3 20.18 -6.09 9.02
CA ARG A 3 19.21 -6.17 7.92
C ARG A 3 17.94 -5.44 8.36
N ASP A 4 17.96 -4.13 8.39
CA ASP A 4 16.75 -3.32 8.59
C ASP A 4 16.92 -2.02 7.79
N LEU A 5 15.80 -1.42 7.38
CA LEU A 5 15.66 -0.30 6.44
C LEU A 5 15.38 -0.71 4.99
N LEU A 6 14.38 -1.58 4.79
CA LEU A 6 13.30 -1.12 3.91
C LEU A 6 12.69 0.09 4.61
N PHE A 7 12.50 1.20 3.92
CA PHE A 7 11.81 2.39 4.44
C PHE A 7 10.36 2.02 4.79
N SER A 8 10.18 1.31 5.90
CA SER A 8 8.89 0.98 6.47
C SER A 8 8.51 2.11 7.40
N MET A 9 7.24 2.51 7.40
CA MET A 9 6.75 3.40 8.44
C MET A 9 7.19 2.88 9.82
N PRO A 10 7.71 3.75 10.71
CA PRO A 10 8.05 3.34 12.06
C PRO A 10 6.83 2.69 12.70
N LYS A 11 6.97 1.40 13.05
CA LYS A 11 5.93 0.70 13.81
C LYS A 11 5.94 1.28 15.22
N ARG A 12 4.76 1.56 15.77
CA ARG A 12 4.63 2.01 17.17
C ARG A 12 5.26 0.96 18.08
N GLU A 13 6.28 1.34 18.85
CA GLU A 13 6.98 0.46 19.80
C GLU A 13 6.12 0.12 21.02
N THR A 14 5.17 0.99 21.35
CA THR A 14 4.23 0.81 22.46
C THR A 14 2.88 0.33 21.92
N PRO A 15 2.35 -0.81 22.40
CA PRO A 15 0.97 -1.21 22.16
C PRO A 15 0.03 -0.11 22.64
N LEU A 16 -1.04 0.13 21.90
CA LEU A 16 -2.10 1.03 22.36
C LEU A 16 -2.68 0.44 23.66
N LYS A 17 -2.73 1.26 24.71
CA LYS A 17 -3.34 0.88 26.00
C LYS A 17 -4.77 0.42 25.73
N GLU A 18 -5.18 -0.72 26.30
CA GLU A 18 -6.54 -1.22 26.13
C GLU A 18 -7.54 -0.17 26.62
N PRO A 19 -8.58 0.14 25.83
CA PRO A 19 -9.54 1.17 26.18
C PRO A 19 -10.31 0.74 27.43
N GLN A 20 -10.25 1.54 28.48
CA GLN A 20 -10.92 1.27 29.74
C GLN A 20 -12.37 1.77 29.76
N ASN A 21 -12.75 2.59 28.77
CA ASN A 21 -14.07 3.20 28.68
C ASN A 21 -14.47 3.50 27.23
N VAL A 22 -15.76 3.79 27.03
CA VAL A 22 -16.39 4.05 25.71
C VAL A 22 -15.71 5.22 24.97
N LEU A 23 -15.22 6.22 25.71
CA LEU A 23 -14.52 7.37 25.15
C LEU A 23 -13.15 6.97 24.59
N GLU A 24 -12.38 6.16 25.31
CA GLU A 24 -11.10 5.65 24.84
C GLU A 24 -11.27 4.71 23.64
N GLU A 25 -12.32 3.87 23.63
CA GLU A 25 -12.64 3.03 22.49
C GLU A 25 -12.97 3.87 21.24
N SER A 26 -13.82 4.89 21.41
CA SER A 26 -14.17 5.82 20.34
C SER A 26 -12.94 6.56 19.81
N ARG A 27 -12.05 7.01 20.70
CA ARG A 27 -10.80 7.68 20.36
C ARG A 27 -9.85 6.79 19.54
N LEU A 28 -9.78 5.50 19.87
CA LEU A 28 -8.98 4.53 19.12
C LEU A 28 -9.55 4.29 17.72
N ARG A 29 -10.88 4.12 17.61
CA ARG A 29 -11.57 3.87 16.33
C ARG A 29 -11.54 5.06 15.37
N LEU A 30 -11.55 6.29 15.90
CA LEU A 30 -11.52 7.54 15.11
C LEU A 30 -10.11 8.09 14.86
N HIS A 31 -9.07 7.43 15.37
CA HIS A 31 -7.70 7.88 15.19
C HIS A 31 -7.32 7.86 13.69
N ALA A 32 -6.61 8.88 13.21
CA ALA A 32 -6.26 9.02 11.79
C ALA A 32 -5.45 7.85 11.19
N ALA A 33 -4.77 7.07 12.04
CA ALA A 33 -4.07 5.85 11.63
C ALA A 33 -4.95 4.59 11.60
N ALA A 34 -6.19 4.67 12.09
CA ALA A 34 -7.17 3.60 11.98
C ALA A 34 -7.71 3.61 10.53
N VAL A 35 -7.13 2.76 9.69
CA VAL A 35 -7.64 2.54 8.33
C VAL A 35 -8.85 1.62 8.45
N PRO A 36 -10.07 2.05 8.05
CA PRO A 36 -11.25 1.19 8.07
C PRO A 36 -11.06 0.00 7.13
N LYS A 37 -11.83 -1.07 7.34
CA LYS A 37 -11.75 -2.29 6.50
C LYS A 37 -12.16 -2.05 5.05
N SER A 38 -13.03 -1.07 4.83
CA SER A 38 -13.44 -0.55 3.54
C SER A 38 -13.40 0.98 3.60
N LEU A 39 -12.92 1.63 2.53
CA LEU A 39 -12.99 3.08 2.39
C LEU A 39 -14.34 3.46 1.76
N PRO A 40 -15.34 3.91 2.56
CA PRO A 40 -16.63 4.31 2.00
C PRO A 40 -16.46 5.50 1.05
N CYS A 41 -17.29 5.56 0.02
CA CYS A 41 -17.32 6.64 -0.97
C CYS A 41 -16.10 6.69 -1.92
N ARG A 42 -15.41 5.57 -2.07
CA ARG A 42 -14.28 5.38 -3.00
C ARG A 42 -14.39 4.06 -3.77
N GLU A 43 -15.60 3.51 -3.87
CA GLU A 43 -15.86 2.20 -4.46
C GLU A 43 -15.56 2.19 -5.97
N GLU A 44 -15.84 3.28 -6.67
CA GLU A 44 -15.52 3.44 -8.10
C GLU A 44 -14.00 3.47 -8.32
N GLU A 45 -13.27 4.33 -7.59
CA GLU A 45 -11.80 4.40 -7.74
C GLU A 45 -11.11 3.12 -7.26
N TYR A 46 -11.65 2.46 -6.24
CA TYR A 46 -11.20 1.12 -5.84
C TYR A 46 -11.34 0.14 -7.01
N SER A 47 -12.52 0.11 -7.65
CA SER A 47 -12.80 -0.80 -8.77
C SER A 47 -11.87 -0.56 -9.96
N ASP A 48 -11.60 0.71 -10.28
CA ASP A 48 -10.71 1.09 -11.38
C ASP A 48 -9.27 0.62 -11.13
N VAL A 49 -8.73 0.91 -9.95
CA VAL A 49 -7.37 0.50 -9.57
C VAL A 49 -7.27 -1.03 -9.49
N TYR A 50 -8.27 -1.68 -8.90
CA TYR A 50 -8.33 -3.14 -8.77
C TYR A 50 -8.32 -3.82 -10.14
N SER A 51 -9.22 -3.42 -11.03
CA SER A 51 -9.35 -4.02 -12.36
C SER A 51 -8.08 -3.82 -13.18
N PHE A 52 -7.53 -2.60 -13.19
CA PHE A 52 -6.28 -2.30 -13.89
C PHE A 52 -5.12 -3.19 -13.44
N VAL A 53 -4.92 -3.36 -12.14
CA VAL A 53 -3.81 -4.17 -11.62
C VAL A 53 -4.06 -5.65 -11.89
N LYS A 54 -5.28 -6.14 -11.61
CA LYS A 54 -5.64 -7.55 -11.80
C LYS A 54 -5.53 -7.98 -13.26
N ASP A 55 -6.02 -7.17 -14.19
CA ASP A 55 -5.97 -7.47 -15.62
C ASP A 55 -4.52 -7.58 -16.11
N ASN A 56 -3.66 -6.63 -15.73
CA ASN A 56 -2.24 -6.67 -16.08
C ASN A 56 -1.53 -7.89 -15.46
N LEU A 57 -1.85 -8.25 -14.21
CA LEU A 57 -1.32 -9.46 -13.57
C LEU A 57 -1.73 -10.73 -14.31
N CYS A 58 -3.01 -10.87 -14.63
CA CYS A 58 -3.56 -12.05 -15.31
C CYS A 58 -3.07 -12.19 -16.77
N LEU A 59 -2.90 -11.06 -17.47
CA LEU A 59 -2.35 -11.04 -18.84
C LEU A 59 -0.83 -11.18 -18.88
N GLY A 60 -0.14 -11.06 -17.74
CA GLY A 60 1.33 -11.03 -17.69
C GLY A 60 1.93 -9.79 -18.34
N THR A 61 1.16 -8.70 -18.44
CA THR A 61 1.58 -7.43 -19.04
C THR A 61 1.94 -6.40 -17.97
N GLY A 62 2.72 -5.39 -18.36
CA GLY A 62 2.96 -4.22 -17.53
C GLY A 62 1.98 -3.09 -17.84
N GLY A 63 1.79 -2.18 -16.89
CA GLY A 63 0.99 -0.98 -17.06
C GLY A 63 1.48 0.14 -16.14
N CYS A 64 1.13 1.39 -16.47
CA CYS A 64 1.36 2.54 -15.62
C CYS A 64 0.05 3.29 -15.39
N MET A 65 -0.30 3.53 -14.13
CA MET A 65 -1.47 4.31 -13.73
C MET A 65 -1.01 5.49 -12.88
N TYR A 66 -1.52 6.69 -13.20
CA TYR A 66 -1.27 7.90 -12.43
C TYR A 66 -2.52 8.28 -11.64
N ILE A 67 -2.36 8.51 -10.34
CA ILE A 67 -3.46 8.84 -9.43
C ILE A 67 -3.16 10.20 -8.79
N SER A 68 -4.00 11.20 -9.05
CA SER A 68 -3.87 12.56 -8.53
C SER A 68 -5.03 12.99 -7.65
N GLY A 69 -4.82 13.99 -6.81
CA GLY A 69 -5.87 14.66 -6.03
C GLY A 69 -5.30 15.40 -4.83
N VAL A 70 -6.11 16.17 -4.11
CA VAL A 70 -5.62 16.96 -2.95
C VAL A 70 -5.14 16.05 -1.79
N PRO A 71 -4.17 16.49 -0.96
CA PRO A 71 -3.72 15.72 0.20
C PRO A 71 -4.87 15.38 1.16
N GLY A 72 -4.83 14.19 1.77
CA GLY A 72 -5.86 13.74 2.71
C GLY A 72 -7.11 13.09 2.08
N THR A 73 -7.18 12.95 0.76
CA THR A 73 -8.34 12.33 0.07
C THR A 73 -8.36 10.80 0.04
N GLY A 74 -7.45 10.13 0.76
CA GLY A 74 -7.45 8.67 0.86
C GLY A 74 -6.83 7.91 -0.31
N LYS A 75 -6.20 8.58 -1.29
CA LYS A 75 -5.56 7.94 -2.47
C LYS A 75 -4.66 6.74 -2.09
N THR A 76 -3.69 6.97 -1.21
CA THR A 76 -2.77 5.92 -0.73
C THR A 76 -3.52 4.81 0.01
N ALA A 77 -4.56 5.16 0.77
CA ALA A 77 -5.37 4.19 1.49
C ALA A 77 -6.14 3.27 0.52
N THR A 78 -6.69 3.82 -0.56
CA THR A 78 -7.39 3.06 -1.62
C THR A 78 -6.44 2.10 -2.32
N VAL A 79 -5.25 2.56 -2.73
CA VAL A 79 -4.26 1.68 -3.36
C VAL A 79 -3.83 0.56 -2.41
N HIS A 80 -3.57 0.88 -1.14
CA HIS A 80 -3.21 -0.13 -0.15
C HIS A 80 -4.35 -1.13 0.10
N GLU A 81 -5.61 -0.70 0.05
CA GLU A 81 -6.76 -1.59 0.15
C GLU A 81 -6.83 -2.59 -1.02
N VAL A 82 -6.67 -2.10 -2.25
CA VAL A 82 -6.59 -2.94 -3.45
C VAL A 82 -5.46 -3.96 -3.32
N MET A 83 -4.25 -3.53 -2.93
CA MET A 83 -3.11 -4.44 -2.77
C MET A 83 -3.34 -5.49 -1.70
N ARG A 84 -3.96 -5.14 -0.57
CA ARG A 84 -4.32 -6.11 0.48
C ARG A 84 -5.29 -7.17 -0.02
N ASN A 85 -6.22 -6.83 -0.90
CA ASN A 85 -7.17 -7.78 -1.44
C ASN A 85 -6.53 -8.67 -2.51
N LEU A 86 -5.73 -8.11 -3.42
CA LEU A 86 -4.95 -8.88 -4.39
C LEU A 86 -3.97 -9.84 -3.70
N GLU A 87 -3.34 -9.43 -2.59
CA GLU A 87 -2.46 -10.31 -1.82
C GLU A 87 -3.21 -11.52 -1.23
N LYS A 88 -4.47 -11.35 -0.82
CA LYS A 88 -5.32 -12.47 -0.38
C LYS A 88 -5.64 -13.40 -1.54
N GLU A 89 -6.04 -12.86 -2.69
CA GLU A 89 -6.32 -13.66 -3.89
C GLU A 89 -5.09 -14.44 -4.37
N LYS A 90 -3.90 -13.82 -4.30
CA LYS A 90 -2.62 -14.49 -4.54
C LYS A 90 -2.41 -15.66 -3.58
N ASN A 91 -2.64 -15.45 -2.28
CA ASN A 91 -2.47 -16.49 -1.27
C ASN A 91 -3.49 -17.64 -1.42
N ASN A 92 -4.66 -17.35 -1.99
CA ASN A 92 -5.66 -18.34 -2.36
C ASN A 92 -5.35 -19.05 -3.68
N GLY A 93 -4.36 -18.60 -4.45
CA GLY A 93 -4.02 -19.14 -5.76
C GLY A 93 -4.99 -18.73 -6.88
N GLU A 94 -5.76 -17.65 -6.68
CA GLU A 94 -6.76 -17.15 -7.65
C GLU A 94 -6.12 -16.29 -8.74
N ILE A 95 -4.98 -15.66 -8.45
CA ILE A 95 -4.22 -14.82 -9.37
C ILE A 95 -2.73 -15.19 -9.37
N PRO A 96 -1.96 -14.83 -10.42
CA PRO A 96 -0.52 -15.09 -10.46
C PRO A 96 0.24 -14.47 -9.29
N CYS A 97 1.33 -15.10 -8.88
CA CYS A 97 2.22 -14.56 -7.87
C CYS A 97 2.78 -13.20 -8.30
N PHE A 98 2.77 -12.24 -7.38
CA PHE A 98 3.38 -10.93 -7.58
C PHE A 98 4.07 -10.40 -6.32
N THR A 99 4.92 -9.39 -6.53
CA THR A 99 5.64 -8.67 -5.49
C THR A 99 5.18 -7.22 -5.50
N PHE A 100 4.65 -6.73 -4.38
CA PHE A 100 4.29 -5.32 -4.24
C PHE A 100 5.47 -4.51 -3.70
N VAL A 101 5.87 -3.46 -4.42
CA VAL A 101 6.97 -2.57 -4.04
C VAL A 101 6.45 -1.13 -3.95
N GLU A 102 6.36 -0.60 -2.74
CA GLU A 102 6.02 0.80 -2.51
C GLU A 102 7.27 1.68 -2.41
N VAL A 103 7.21 2.85 -3.03
CA VAL A 103 8.24 3.88 -2.97
C VAL A 103 7.57 5.23 -2.71
N ASN A 104 8.03 5.94 -1.68
CA ASN A 104 7.59 7.30 -1.38
C ASN A 104 8.75 8.28 -1.62
N GLY A 105 8.51 9.30 -2.46
CA GLY A 105 9.50 10.35 -2.71
C GLY A 105 9.95 11.09 -1.45
N MET A 106 9.05 11.25 -0.47
CA MET A 106 9.35 11.90 0.80
C MET A 106 10.21 11.05 1.75
N TRP A 107 10.29 9.72 1.54
CA TRP A 107 11.21 8.87 2.30
C TRP A 107 12.66 9.00 1.80
N MET A 108 12.85 9.53 0.60
CA MET A 108 14.13 9.56 -0.07
C MET A 108 14.73 10.96 -0.04
N THR A 109 15.92 11.07 0.56
CA THR A 109 16.73 12.30 0.52
C THR A 109 17.40 12.54 -0.82
N ASP A 110 17.45 11.52 -1.68
CA ASP A 110 18.05 11.56 -3.01
C ASP A 110 17.19 10.71 -3.98
N PRO A 111 16.74 11.26 -5.12
CA PRO A 111 15.91 10.52 -6.08
C PRO A 111 16.58 9.24 -6.61
N TYR A 112 17.91 9.19 -6.71
CA TYR A 112 18.63 8.00 -7.18
C TYR A 112 18.50 6.81 -6.22
N LYS A 113 18.15 7.05 -4.95
CA LYS A 113 17.90 5.96 -3.97
C LYS A 113 16.68 5.12 -4.33
N CYS A 114 15.79 5.61 -5.19
CA CYS A 114 14.65 4.86 -5.71
C CYS A 114 15.10 3.59 -6.43
N TYR A 115 16.09 3.70 -7.32
CA TYR A 115 16.62 2.56 -8.07
C TYR A 115 17.23 1.50 -7.16
N VAL A 116 17.99 1.94 -6.13
CA VAL A 116 18.59 1.03 -5.16
C VAL A 116 17.53 0.29 -4.35
N HIS A 117 16.48 1.00 -3.93
CA HIS A 117 15.36 0.42 -3.19
C HIS A 117 14.61 -0.61 -4.04
N ILE A 118 14.28 -0.28 -5.29
CA ILE A 118 13.63 -1.20 -6.23
C ILE A 118 14.50 -2.42 -6.53
N PHE A 119 15.80 -2.21 -6.78
CA PHE A 119 16.75 -3.29 -7.10
C PHE A 119 16.89 -4.28 -5.95
N LYS A 120 16.95 -3.80 -4.69
CA LYS A 120 17.08 -4.66 -3.51
C LYS A 120 15.90 -5.61 -3.30
N VAL A 121 14.71 -5.24 -3.78
CA VAL A 121 13.50 -6.08 -3.67
C VAL A 121 13.44 -7.12 -4.81
N ASN A 122 14.12 -6.87 -5.94
CA ASN A 122 14.01 -7.66 -7.17
C ASN A 122 15.11 -8.72 -7.31
N TYR A 123 14.98 -9.86 -6.63
CA TYR A 123 15.76 -11.04 -7.00
C TYR A 123 15.00 -12.13 -7.76
N MET A 124 13.66 -12.09 -7.88
CA MET A 124 12.91 -13.01 -8.74
C MET A 124 11.54 -12.41 -9.11
N HIS A 125 11.21 -12.40 -10.41
CA HIS A 125 9.90 -12.15 -11.06
C HIS A 125 8.79 -11.44 -10.25
N SER A 126 8.43 -10.19 -10.60
CA SER A 126 7.03 -9.71 -10.79
C SER A 126 6.83 -8.18 -10.78
N LEU A 127 5.66 -7.78 -11.30
CA LEU A 127 5.02 -6.47 -11.45
C LEU A 127 5.49 -5.33 -10.52
N PHE A 128 5.79 -4.17 -11.12
CA PHE A 128 6.17 -2.93 -10.44
C PHE A 128 4.96 -1.99 -10.34
N ILE A 129 4.61 -1.54 -9.14
CA ILE A 129 3.60 -0.50 -8.93
C ILE A 129 4.27 0.67 -8.23
N LEU A 130 4.68 1.68 -9.00
CA LEU A 130 5.25 2.90 -8.44
C LEU A 130 4.13 3.87 -8.09
N ILE A 131 3.89 4.10 -6.80
CA ILE A 131 2.98 5.16 -6.36
C ILE A 131 3.79 6.46 -6.30
N TYR A 132 3.67 7.30 -7.34
CA TYR A 132 4.19 8.67 -7.29
C TYR A 132 3.32 9.52 -6.35
N TYR A 133 3.95 10.13 -5.35
CA TYR A 133 3.32 11.12 -4.48
C TYR A 133 3.26 12.48 -5.18
N VAL A 134 2.06 13.05 -5.29
CA VAL A 134 1.80 14.51 -5.27
C VAL A 134 0.67 14.78 -4.29
#